data_AF-A0A3G2L8I9-F1
#
_entry.id   AF-A0A3G2L8I9-F1
#
_cell.length_a   1.000
_cell.length_b   1.000
_cell.length_c   1.000
_cell.angle_alpha   90.00
_cell.angle_beta   90.00
_cell.angle_gamma   90.00
#
_symmetry.space_group_name_H-M   'P 1'
#
loop_
_entity.id
_entity.type
_entity.pdbx_description
1 polymer ?
#
loop_
_entity_poly.entity_id
_entity_poly.type
_entity_poly.pdbx_seq_one_letter_code
_entity_poly.pdbx_strand_id
1 'polypeptide(L)' 'MLKNRKLHDVMETILINARIPLTALEIATRINSNKLYLRKDGTQVSSNQVNSRAISYSRLFTINEDWISLVHWNSKKN' A
#
# COMPACT_ATOMS: atom_id res chain seq x y z
N MET A 1 4.32 -18.15 -8.08
CA MET A 1 5.63 -17.61 -7.65
C MET A 1 5.63 -16.10 -7.81
N LEU A 2 5.78 -15.33 -6.74
CA LEU A 2 5.73 -13.85 -6.74
C LEU A 2 7.05 -13.25 -7.26
N LYS A 3 7.40 -13.46 -8.54
CA LYS A 3 8.54 -12.79 -9.18
C LYS A 3 8.07 -11.42 -9.71
N ASN A 4 8.76 -10.34 -9.32
CA ASN A 4 8.62 -8.95 -9.81
C ASN A 4 7.46 -8.06 -9.32
N ARG A 5 6.84 -8.30 -8.16
CA ARG A 5 5.93 -7.28 -7.58
C ARG A 5 6.69 -6.15 -6.90
N LYS A 6 6.43 -4.91 -7.28
CA LYS A 6 6.92 -3.72 -6.57
C LYS A 6 6.04 -3.47 -5.34
N LEU A 7 6.56 -2.75 -4.35
CA LEU A 7 5.82 -2.47 -3.11
C LEU A 7 4.48 -1.76 -3.38
N HIS A 8 4.44 -0.82 -4.33
CA HIS A 8 3.18 -0.13 -4.67
C HIS A 8 2.14 -1.06 -5.28
N ASP A 9 2.51 -2.04 -6.11
CA ASP A 9 1.55 -3.00 -6.69
C ASP A 9 0.85 -3.80 -5.57
N VAL A 10 1.61 -4.13 -4.52
CA VAL A 10 1.10 -4.86 -3.35
C VAL A 10 0.20 -3.97 -2.50
N MET A 11 0.60 -2.72 -2.27
CA MET A 11 -0.22 -1.73 -1.56
C MET A 11 -1.57 -1.51 -2.27
N GLU A 12 -1.56 -1.35 -3.59
CA GLU A 12 -2.77 -1.18 -4.40
C GLU A 12 -3.69 -2.41 -4.29
N THR A 13 -3.12 -3.61 -4.43
CA THR A 13 -3.88 -4.86 -4.27
C THR A 13 -4.55 -4.95 -2.90
N ILE A 14 -3.83 -4.57 -1.83
CA ILE A 14 -4.37 -4.58 -0.47
C ILE A 14 -5.55 -3.63 -0.33
N LEU A 15 -5.44 -2.40 -0.86
CA LEU A 15 -6.50 -1.40 -0.80
C LEU A 15 -7.72 -1.83 -1.63
N ILE A 16 -7.52 -2.34 -2.85
CA ILE A 16 -8.60 -2.88 -3.70
C ILE A 16 -9.37 -3.98 -2.96
N ASN A 17 -8.65 -4.91 -2.33
CA ASN A 17 -9.28 -6.01 -1.59
C ASN A 17 -9.97 -5.54 -0.30
N ALA A 18 -9.41 -4.55 0.38
CA ALA A 18 -10.00 -3.98 1.59
C ALA A 18 -11.27 -3.17 1.32
N ARG A 19 -11.36 -2.51 0.15
CA ARG A 19 -12.43 -1.58 -0.23
C ARG A 19 -12.64 -0.40 0.72
N ILE A 20 -11.67 -0.15 1.60
CA ILE A 20 -11.65 0.96 2.55
C ILE A 20 -10.22 1.54 2.60
N PRO A 21 -10.07 2.83 2.95
CA PRO A 21 -8.77 3.39 3.29
C PRO A 21 -8.15 2.62 4.45
N LEU A 22 -6.83 2.52 4.47
CA LEU A 22 -6.08 1.85 5.53
C LEU A 22 -4.91 2.72 5.98
N THR A 23 -4.54 2.59 7.24
CA THR A 23 -3.31 3.20 7.75
C THR A 23 -2.07 2.51 7.16
N ALA A 24 -0.95 3.22 7.18
CA ALA A 24 0.33 2.66 6.78
C ALA A 24 0.73 1.43 7.62
N LEU A 25 0.34 1.40 8.90
CA LEU A 25 0.57 0.27 9.80
C LEU A 25 -0.26 -0.96 9.40
N GLU A 26 -1.54 -0.79 9.08
CA GLU A 26 -2.40 -1.88 8.63
C GLU A 26 -1.92 -2.48 7.31
N ILE A 27 -1.51 -1.62 6.37
CA ILE A 27 -0.94 -2.07 5.09
C ILE A 27 0.35 -2.85 5.33
N ALA A 28 1.28 -2.32 6.14
CA ALA A 28 2.52 -3.02 6.48
C ALA A 28 2.25 -4.37 7.16
N THR A 29 1.31 -4.41 8.10
CA THR A 29 0.89 -5.63 8.80
C THR A 29 0.36 -6.66 7.81
N ARG A 30 -0.56 -6.27 6.92
CA ARG A 30 -1.10 -7.18 5.89
C ARG A 30 -0.03 -7.69 4.94
N ILE A 31 0.95 -6.85 4.55
CA ILE A 31 2.09 -7.27 3.73
C ILE A 31 2.89 -8.36 4.43
N ASN A 32 3.28 -8.11 5.68
CA ASN A 32 4.18 -8.98 6.43
C ASN A 32 3.50 -10.29 6.83
N SER A 33 2.27 -10.23 7.36
CA SER A 33 1.52 -11.41 7.81
C SER A 33 1.19 -12.36 6.65
N ASN A 34 0.90 -11.83 5.46
CA ASN A 34 0.57 -12.62 4.28
C ASN A 34 1.78 -12.86 3.34
N LYS A 35 2.98 -12.40 3.73
CA LYS A 35 4.22 -12.51 2.94
C LYS A 35 4.05 -12.05 1.49
N LEU A 36 3.30 -10.96 1.27
CA LEU A 36 2.92 -10.47 -0.07
C LEU A 36 4.05 -9.73 -0.78
N TYR A 37 5.06 -9.30 -0.04
CA TYR A 37 6.26 -8.63 -0.54
C TYR A 37 7.46 -9.05 0.30
N LEU A 38 8.60 -9.27 -0.35
CA LEU A 38 9.86 -9.56 0.30
C LEU A 38 10.84 -8.42 0.02
N ARG A 39 11.36 -7.79 1.08
CA ARG A 39 12.46 -6.84 0.94
C ARG A 39 13.74 -7.57 0.56
N LYS A 40 14.63 -6.90 -0.20
CA LYS A 40 15.91 -7.47 -0.63
C LYS A 40 16.80 -7.88 0.56
N ASP A 41 16.72 -7.15 1.66
CA ASP A 41 17.44 -7.40 2.91
C ASP A 41 16.76 -8.43 3.82
N GLY A 42 15.64 -9.03 3.39
CA GLY A 42 14.88 -10.02 4.15
C GLY A 42 14.11 -9.47 5.35
N THR A 43 14.18 -8.17 5.61
CA THR A 43 13.48 -7.56 6.75
C THR A 43 12.00 -7.31 6.42
N GLN A 44 11.22 -7.04 7.48
CA GLN A 44 9.80 -6.70 7.34
C GLN A 44 9.60 -5.30 6.74
N VAL A 45 8.49 -5.10 6.06
CA VAL A 45 8.06 -3.77 5.59
C VAL A 45 7.59 -2.96 6.80
N SER A 46 8.13 -1.76 6.99
CA SER A 46 7.67 -0.84 8.05
C SER A 46 6.57 0.09 7.55
N SER A 47 5.76 0.62 8.48
CA SER A 47 4.76 1.66 8.19
C SER A 47 5.40 2.89 7.52
N ASN A 48 6.58 3.31 7.97
CA ASN A 48 7.31 4.43 7.35
C ASN A 48 7.64 4.16 5.88
N GLN A 49 8.04 2.94 5.51
CA GLN A 49 8.29 2.59 4.12
C GLN A 49 7.02 2.62 3.27
N VAL A 50 5.89 2.21 3.83
CA VAL A 50 4.57 2.31 3.18
C VAL A 50 4.23 3.78 2.96
N ASN A 51 4.38 4.64 3.98
CA ASN A 51 4.14 6.08 3.85
C ASN A 51 5.04 6.73 2.79
N SER A 52 6.35 6.52 2.86
CA SER A 52 7.28 7.07 1.86
C SER A 52 6.96 6.57 0.44
N ARG A 53 6.49 5.32 0.31
CA ARG A 53 6.07 4.76 -0.98
C ARG A 53 4.78 5.40 -1.48
N ALA A 54 3.78 5.61 -0.61
CA ALA A 54 2.53 6.28 -0.98
C ALA A 54 2.81 7.72 -1.45
N ILE A 55 3.65 8.47 -0.73
CA ILE A 55 4.07 9.83 -1.11
C ILE A 55 4.73 9.83 -2.50
N SER A 56 5.67 8.90 -2.72
CA SER A 56 6.39 8.79 -4.00
C SER A 56 5.49 8.40 -5.19
N TYR A 57 4.31 7.82 -4.91
CA TYR A 57 3.35 7.34 -5.91
C TYR A 57 2.02 8.06 -5.75
N SER A 58 2.05 9.40 -5.63
CA SER A 58 0.87 10.27 -5.47
C SER A 58 -0.15 10.20 -6.60
N ARG A 59 0.21 9.61 -7.75
CA ARG A 59 -0.72 9.30 -8.86
C ARG A 59 -1.60 8.08 -8.58
N LEU A 60 -1.18 7.19 -7.68
CA LEU A 60 -1.91 5.98 -7.29
C LEU A 60 -2.56 6.15 -5.92
N PHE A 61 -1.87 6.79 -4.98
CA PHE A 61 -2.28 6.89 -3.59
C PHE A 61 -2.57 8.33 -3.17
N THR A 62 -3.60 8.51 -2.35
CA THR A 62 -3.89 9.73 -1.61
C THR A 62 -3.70 9.47 -0.13
N ILE A 63 -3.03 10.39 0.55
CA ILE A 63 -2.80 10.34 2.00
C ILE A 63 -3.65 11.44 2.64
N ASN A 64 -4.53 11.06 3.56
CA ASN A 64 -5.36 11.96 4.35
C ASN A 64 -5.09 11.68 5.83
N GLU A 65 -4.36 12.58 6.49
CA GLU A 65 -3.87 12.38 7.86
C GLU A 65 -3.12 11.04 7.98
N ASP A 66 -3.73 10.04 8.62
CA ASP A 66 -3.17 8.72 8.86
C ASP A 66 -3.59 7.67 7.81
N TRP A 67 -4.50 8.01 6.90
CA TRP A 67 -5.14 7.07 5.98
C TRP A 67 -4.57 7.14 4.57
N ILE A 68 -4.33 5.97 3.98
CA ILE A 68 -3.94 5.80 2.59
C ILE A 68 -5.12 5.22 1.82
N SER A 69 -5.48 5.85 0.71
CA SER A 69 -6.56 5.45 -0.20
C SER A 69 -6.10 5.49 -1.66
N LEU A 70 -6.87 4.90 -2.57
CA LEU A 70 -6.59 4.96 -4.01
C LEU A 70 -7.17 6.24 -4.63
N VAL A 71 -6.38 6.95 -5.43
CA VAL A 71 -6.77 8.21 -6.07
C VAL A 71 -8.06 8.05 -6.89
N HIS A 72 -8.19 6.94 -7.62
CA HIS A 72 -9.35 6.68 -8.48
C HIS A 72 -10.64 6.33 -7.73
N TRP A 73 -10.62 6.13 -6.40
CA TRP A 73 -11.84 5.98 -5.62
C TRP A 73 -12.64 7.28 -5.53
N ASN A 74 -11.94 8.42 -5.55
CA ASN A 74 -12.57 9.75 -5.53
C ASN A 74 -13.10 10.17 -6.91
N SER A 75 -12.82 9.42 -7.98
CA SER A 75 -13.24 9.74 -9.34
C SER A 75 -14.70 9.36 -9.65
N LYS A 76 -15.46 8.80 -8.71
CA LYS A 76 -16.92 8.69 -8.84
C LYS A 76 -17.62 10.02 -8.52
N LYS A 77 -17.38 11.02 -9.37
CA LYS A 77 -18.34 12.09 -9.63
C LYS A 77 -18.75 11.96 -11.09
N ASN A 78 -19.82 11.21 -11.32
CA ASN A 78 -20.73 11.30 -12.47
C ASN A 78 -22.07 10.74 -12.04
#